data_AF-A0A842Y018-F1
#
_entry.id   AF-A0A842Y018-F1
#
_cell.length_a   1.000
_cell.length_b   1.000
_cell.length_c   1.000
_cell.angle_alpha   90.00
_cell.angle_beta   90.00
_cell.angle_gamma   90.00
#
_symmetry.space_group_name_H-M   'P 1'
#
loop_
_entity.id
_entity.type
_entity.pdbx_description
1 polymer ?
#
loop_
_entity_poly.entity_id
_entity_poly.type
_entity_poly.pdbx_seq_one_letter_code
_entity_poly.pdbx_strand_id
1 'polypeptide(L)'
;MTHLWNKDIERNFFTESFKFATPEQLFYVTDDNRYLAYWPKKYPGKKNTLQSRNSLIGRFTEKWTKDLIQEIVQDKGLFAVQGAVCNEIALPRNSPADVVISRNRYIEQNPEDILAIFEVKMSVVWNWEFKINNSVEPFTCIGDYKTHKGTPGLLRSDSMLKAIGKSINIRVSNLKAATIPIIVLGNTPITKSYYSKVDHLKSAGIVQNFWSINPEPLDNNGENIKQTEKKGFYRLEDFNELRVSIESLLSETRNYFSSMKSNKELGKIIDLANGEKTYEKKGEVFLKLINE
;
A
#
# COMPACT_ATOMS: atom_id res chain seq x y z
N MET A 1 -2.20 -9.69 16.73
CA MET A 1 -2.61 -10.07 15.37
C MET A 1 -1.39 -10.60 14.63
N THR A 2 -1.19 -11.91 14.65
CA THR A 2 0.03 -12.54 14.09
C THR A 2 -0.13 -13.04 12.65
N HIS A 3 -1.28 -12.79 12.03
CA HIS A 3 -1.58 -13.28 10.68
C HIS A 3 -1.67 -12.12 9.69
N LEU A 4 -1.05 -12.32 8.52
CA LEU A 4 -1.23 -11.45 7.36
C LEU A 4 -2.63 -11.64 6.75
N TRP A 5 -2.95 -10.88 5.70
CA TRP A 5 -4.27 -10.89 5.06
C TRP A 5 -4.68 -12.29 4.61
N ASN A 6 -5.86 -12.73 5.02
CA ASN A 6 -6.41 -14.06 4.74
C ASN A 6 -7.95 -14.01 4.66
N LYS A 7 -8.57 -15.16 4.38
CA LYS A 7 -10.03 -15.28 4.25
C LYS A 7 -10.78 -14.97 5.54
N ASP A 8 -10.22 -15.27 6.71
CA ASP A 8 -10.86 -14.98 7.99
C ASP A 8 -10.93 -13.47 8.25
N ILE A 9 -9.90 -12.72 7.84
CA ILE A 9 -9.90 -11.25 7.91
C ILE A 9 -10.96 -10.66 6.96
N GLU A 10 -11.13 -11.20 5.76
CA GLU A 10 -12.22 -10.78 4.86
C GLU A 10 -13.61 -11.14 5.41
N ARG A 11 -13.76 -12.33 6.01
CA ARG A 11 -14.99 -12.72 6.70
C ARG A 11 -15.30 -11.76 7.85
N ASN A 12 -14.28 -11.35 8.60
CA ASN A 12 -14.40 -10.35 9.66
C ASN A 12 -14.84 -8.99 9.09
N PHE A 13 -14.27 -8.54 7.96
CA PHE A 13 -14.72 -7.33 7.27
C PHE A 13 -16.23 -7.37 6.97
N PHE A 14 -16.73 -8.45 6.38
CA PHE A 14 -18.17 -8.57 6.10
C PHE A 14 -18.98 -8.55 7.39
N THR A 15 -18.60 -9.38 8.37
CA THR A 15 -19.29 -9.50 9.67
C THR A 15 -19.41 -8.15 10.39
N GLU A 16 -18.32 -7.39 10.46
CA GLU A 16 -18.31 -6.06 11.08
C GLU A 16 -19.13 -5.04 10.27
N SER A 17 -19.06 -5.13 8.94
CA SER A 17 -19.81 -4.21 8.07
C SER A 17 -21.33 -4.42 8.16
N PHE A 18 -21.80 -5.65 8.37
CA PHE A 18 -23.24 -5.93 8.54
C PHE A 18 -23.87 -5.27 9.77
N LYS A 19 -23.07 -4.82 10.75
CA LYS A 19 -23.58 -4.07 11.89
C LYS A 19 -24.18 -2.73 11.50
N PHE A 20 -23.83 -2.19 10.33
CA PHE A 20 -24.26 -0.86 9.89
C PHE A 20 -24.52 -0.72 8.38
N ALA A 21 -24.29 -1.75 7.57
CA ALA A 21 -24.52 -1.75 6.12
C ALA A 21 -25.45 -2.89 5.70
N THR A 22 -26.28 -2.67 4.69
CA THR A 22 -27.18 -3.70 4.14
C THR A 22 -26.42 -4.69 3.24
N PRO A 23 -26.96 -5.90 3.01
CA PRO A 23 -26.36 -6.85 2.08
C PRO A 23 -26.09 -6.24 0.69
N GLU A 24 -27.02 -5.44 0.16
CA GLU A 24 -26.95 -4.81 -1.16
C GLU A 24 -25.85 -3.74 -1.24
N GLN A 25 -25.40 -3.21 -0.10
CA GLN A 25 -24.26 -2.29 -0.04
C GLN A 25 -22.91 -3.03 -0.08
N LEU A 26 -22.89 -4.33 0.21
CA LEU A 26 -21.68 -5.16 0.33
C LEU A 26 -21.56 -6.20 -0.81
N PHE A 27 -22.68 -6.64 -1.36
CA PHE A 27 -22.76 -7.70 -2.36
C PHE A 27 -23.57 -7.25 -3.58
N TYR A 28 -23.18 -7.78 -4.74
CA TYR A 28 -24.01 -7.75 -5.93
C TYR A 28 -25.16 -8.73 -5.78
N VAL A 29 -26.35 -8.35 -6.22
CA VAL A 29 -27.52 -9.23 -6.29
C VAL A 29 -27.68 -9.72 -7.72
N THR A 30 -27.58 -11.04 -7.93
CA THR A 30 -27.80 -11.68 -9.23
C THR A 30 -29.28 -11.82 -9.56
N ASP A 31 -29.60 -12.16 -10.81
CA ASP A 31 -30.97 -12.35 -11.29
C ASP A 31 -31.67 -13.54 -10.59
N ASP A 32 -30.90 -14.50 -10.07
CA ASP A 32 -31.33 -15.63 -9.24
C ASP A 32 -31.26 -15.33 -7.72
N ASN A 33 -31.23 -14.05 -7.33
CA ASN A 33 -31.25 -13.57 -5.93
C ASN A 33 -30.06 -14.06 -5.07
N ARG A 34 -28.89 -14.26 -5.67
CA ARG A 34 -27.65 -14.56 -4.94
C ARG A 34 -26.87 -13.30 -4.64
N TYR A 35 -26.26 -13.26 -3.47
CA TYR A 35 -25.47 -12.13 -2.99
C TYR A 35 -23.98 -12.45 -3.13
N LEU A 36 -23.33 -11.86 -4.14
CA LEU A 36 -21.94 -12.17 -4.50
C LEU A 36 -21.01 -10.96 -4.35
N ALA A 37 -19.82 -11.14 -3.77
CA ALA A 37 -18.84 -10.07 -3.67
C ALA A 37 -18.33 -9.63 -5.05
N TYR A 38 -18.26 -10.57 -6.00
CA TYR A 38 -17.94 -10.25 -7.38
C TYR A 38 -18.77 -11.07 -8.35
N TRP A 39 -19.08 -10.46 -9.50
CA TRP A 39 -19.70 -11.17 -10.61
C TRP A 39 -18.81 -12.35 -11.06
N PRO A 40 -19.35 -13.57 -11.17
CA PRO A 40 -18.64 -14.70 -11.75
C PRO A 40 -18.16 -14.40 -13.18
N LYS A 41 -17.00 -14.96 -13.59
CA LYS A 41 -16.44 -14.75 -14.94
C LYS A 41 -17.40 -15.08 -16.08
N LYS A 42 -18.23 -16.10 -15.91
CA LYS A 42 -19.21 -16.55 -16.91
C LYS A 42 -20.64 -16.04 -16.65
N TYR A 43 -20.82 -15.03 -15.79
CA TYR A 43 -22.16 -14.51 -15.47
C TYR A 43 -22.84 -13.88 -16.70
N PRO A 44 -23.99 -14.42 -17.16
CA PRO A 44 -24.64 -14.02 -18.41
C PRO A 44 -25.52 -12.76 -18.24
N GLY A 45 -26.04 -12.51 -17.04
CA GLY A 45 -26.99 -11.44 -16.76
C GLY A 45 -26.41 -10.02 -16.78
N LYS A 46 -27.32 -9.05 -16.61
CA LYS A 46 -26.99 -7.62 -16.49
C LYS A 46 -26.19 -7.38 -15.22
N LYS A 47 -25.27 -6.43 -15.28
CA LYS A 47 -24.32 -6.15 -14.19
C LYS A 47 -24.44 -4.70 -13.79
N ASN A 48 -24.40 -4.48 -12.48
CA ASN A 48 -24.32 -3.16 -11.89
C ASN A 48 -22.95 -2.98 -11.22
N THR A 49 -22.62 -1.75 -10.84
CA THR A 49 -21.38 -1.39 -10.15
C THR A 49 -21.67 -1.12 -8.67
N LEU A 50 -20.91 -1.73 -7.77
CA LEU A 50 -21.07 -1.56 -6.32
C LEU A 50 -19.97 -0.64 -5.79
N GLN A 51 -20.27 0.66 -5.67
CA GLN A 51 -19.30 1.65 -5.18
C GLN A 51 -19.22 1.70 -3.65
N SER A 52 -20.32 1.45 -2.95
CA SER A 52 -20.42 1.51 -1.48
C SER A 52 -19.41 0.61 -0.77
N ARG A 53 -19.22 -0.64 -1.24
CA ARG A 53 -18.24 -1.54 -0.65
C ARG A 53 -16.81 -0.99 -0.72
N ASN A 54 -16.44 -0.30 -1.80
CA ASN A 54 -15.07 0.15 -2.00
C ASN A 54 -14.62 1.15 -0.91
N SER A 55 -15.52 2.02 -0.43
CA SER A 55 -15.19 2.92 0.68
C SER A 55 -15.13 2.17 2.02
N LEU A 56 -16.02 1.20 2.24
CA LEU A 56 -16.06 0.40 3.46
C LEU A 56 -14.80 -0.46 3.63
N ILE A 57 -14.41 -1.20 2.59
CA ILE A 57 -13.20 -2.03 2.64
C ILE A 57 -11.94 -1.15 2.74
N GLY A 58 -11.91 0.01 2.09
CA GLY A 58 -10.81 0.97 2.23
C GLY A 58 -10.58 1.34 3.70
N ARG A 59 -11.62 1.86 4.37
CA ARG A 59 -11.54 2.23 5.80
C ARG A 59 -11.17 1.06 6.71
N PHE A 60 -11.71 -0.13 6.43
CA PHE A 60 -11.38 -1.34 7.18
C PHE A 60 -9.89 -1.70 7.04
N THR A 61 -9.37 -1.73 5.81
CA THR A 61 -7.97 -2.11 5.55
C THR A 61 -6.96 -1.10 6.04
N GLU A 62 -7.28 0.20 6.03
CA GLU A 62 -6.44 1.23 6.66
C GLU A 62 -6.34 1.04 8.16
N LYS A 63 -7.47 0.84 8.85
CA LYS A 63 -7.49 0.57 10.29
C LYS A 63 -6.73 -0.71 10.62
N TRP A 64 -7.02 -1.79 9.88
CA TRP A 64 -6.36 -3.08 10.05
C TRP A 64 -4.84 -2.97 9.85
N THR A 65 -4.40 -2.20 8.85
CA THR A 65 -2.97 -1.92 8.59
C THR A 65 -2.34 -1.15 9.74
N LYS A 66 -3.02 -0.11 10.25
CA LYS A 66 -2.54 0.66 11.40
C LYS A 66 -2.37 -0.22 12.64
N ASP A 67 -3.32 -1.11 12.91
CA ASP A 67 -3.23 -2.03 14.05
C ASP A 67 -2.10 -3.06 13.85
N LEU A 68 -1.94 -3.62 12.64
CA LEU A 68 -0.86 -4.54 12.29
C LEU A 68 0.53 -3.91 12.46
N ILE A 69 0.72 -2.69 11.94
CA ILE A 69 1.99 -1.97 12.04
C ILE A 69 2.26 -1.57 13.50
N GLN A 70 1.22 -1.20 14.27
CA GLN A 70 1.40 -0.86 15.68
C GLN A 70 2.00 -2.01 16.48
N GLU A 71 1.60 -3.26 16.21
CA GLU A 71 2.16 -4.45 16.86
C GLU A 71 3.64 -4.67 16.55
N ILE A 72 4.13 -4.15 15.42
CA ILE A 72 5.54 -4.25 15.02
C ILE A 72 6.39 -3.17 15.73
N VAL A 73 5.83 -1.98 15.92
CA VAL A 73 6.61 -0.79 16.32
C VAL A 73 6.42 -0.38 17.79
N GLN A 74 5.43 -0.96 18.49
CA GLN A 74 5.12 -0.60 19.88
C GLN A 74 6.32 -0.75 20.83
N ASP A 75 7.14 -1.80 20.66
CA ASP A 75 8.28 -2.08 21.52
C ASP A 75 9.43 -1.07 21.32
N LYS A 76 9.35 -0.25 20.26
CA LYS A 76 10.30 0.82 19.95
C LYS A 76 9.82 2.20 20.42
N GLY A 77 8.68 2.26 21.11
CA GLY A 77 8.05 3.52 21.54
C GLY A 77 7.52 4.36 20.37
N LEU A 78 7.26 3.74 19.22
CA LEU A 78 6.74 4.39 18.02
C LEU A 78 5.25 4.11 17.83
N PHE A 79 4.61 4.92 16.99
CA PHE A 79 3.16 4.88 16.77
C PHE A 79 2.82 4.66 15.30
N ALA A 80 1.84 3.79 15.04
CA ALA A 80 1.17 3.72 13.75
C ALA A 80 -0.05 4.65 13.78
N VAL A 81 -0.04 5.68 12.93
CA VAL A 81 -1.08 6.71 12.87
C VAL A 81 -1.84 6.56 11.56
N GLN A 82 -3.15 6.33 11.64
CA GLN A 82 -4.05 6.32 10.49
C GLN A 82 -4.47 7.76 10.14
N GLY A 83 -4.50 8.10 8.86
CA GLY A 83 -5.03 9.39 8.39
C GLY A 83 -4.14 10.58 8.72
N ALA A 84 -2.82 10.38 8.82
CA ALA A 84 -1.88 11.43 9.21
C ALA A 84 -1.84 12.60 8.21
N VAL A 85 -1.84 13.82 8.74
CA VAL A 85 -1.84 15.08 8.01
C VAL A 85 -0.50 15.77 8.20
N CYS A 86 0.15 16.14 7.10
CA CYS A 86 1.37 16.91 7.09
C CYS A 86 1.43 17.76 5.80
N ASN A 87 0.96 19.00 5.89
CA ASN A 87 0.88 19.90 4.74
C ASN A 87 2.26 20.17 4.11
N GLU A 88 3.32 20.21 4.91
CA GLU A 88 4.69 20.47 4.46
C GLU A 88 5.23 19.44 3.48
N ILE A 89 4.72 18.20 3.51
CA ILE A 89 5.08 17.12 2.58
C ILE A 89 3.91 16.72 1.67
N ALA A 90 3.00 17.65 1.41
CA ALA A 90 1.83 17.47 0.56
C ALA A 90 0.88 16.34 0.98
N LEU A 91 0.68 16.17 2.30
CA LEU A 91 -0.35 15.32 2.90
C LEU A 91 -1.43 16.17 3.59
N PRO A 92 -2.24 16.94 2.85
CA PRO A 92 -3.29 17.78 3.44
C PRO A 92 -4.47 16.96 3.96
N ARG A 93 -5.36 17.58 4.76
CA ARG A 93 -6.56 16.92 5.32
C ARG A 93 -7.47 16.24 4.29
N ASN A 94 -7.52 16.73 3.06
CA ASN A 94 -8.33 16.15 1.97
C ASN A 94 -7.61 15.03 1.21
N SER A 95 -6.33 14.79 1.49
CA SER A 95 -5.55 13.67 0.98
C SER A 95 -4.45 13.27 1.99
N PRO A 96 -4.82 12.87 3.22
CA PRO A 96 -3.86 12.49 4.25
C PRO A 96 -3.13 11.19 3.88
N ALA A 97 -2.07 10.84 4.58
CA ALA A 97 -1.49 9.50 4.46
C ALA A 97 -2.45 8.45 5.05
N ASP A 98 -2.52 7.29 4.43
CA ASP A 98 -3.39 6.21 4.89
C ASP A 98 -2.92 5.71 6.27
N VAL A 99 -1.63 5.34 6.37
CA VAL A 99 -0.96 5.04 7.64
C VAL A 99 0.48 5.57 7.62
N VAL A 100 0.97 6.07 8.75
CA VAL A 100 2.40 6.39 8.95
C VAL A 100 2.95 5.71 10.20
N ILE A 101 4.25 5.44 10.21
CA ILE A 101 5.00 5.22 11.45
C ILE A 101 5.53 6.57 11.89
N SER A 102 5.27 6.96 13.15
CA SER A 102 5.67 8.25 13.70
C SER A 102 6.25 8.13 15.10
N ARG A 103 7.06 9.11 15.50
CA ARG A 103 7.52 9.32 16.88
C ARG A 103 6.41 9.76 17.84
N ASN A 104 5.27 10.22 17.33
CA ASN A 104 4.12 10.60 18.15
C ASN A 104 2.79 10.09 17.57
N ARG A 105 1.72 10.19 18.36
CA ARG A 105 0.40 9.61 18.04
C ARG A 105 -0.61 10.56 17.41
N TYR A 106 -0.22 11.80 17.11
CA TYR A 106 -1.14 12.84 16.67
C TYR A 106 -1.55 12.66 15.21
N ILE A 107 -2.71 13.18 14.80
CA ILE A 107 -3.08 13.18 13.37
C ILE A 107 -2.26 14.22 12.62
N GLU A 108 -2.13 15.42 13.18
CA GLU A 108 -1.21 16.44 12.65
C GLU A 108 0.23 16.03 12.96
N GLN A 109 1.05 15.96 11.94
CA GLN A 109 2.43 15.49 12.00
C GLN A 109 3.37 16.57 11.47
N ASN A 110 4.56 16.67 12.08
CA ASN A 110 5.68 17.34 11.46
C ASN A 110 6.43 16.34 10.57
N PRO A 111 7.07 16.79 9.46
CA PRO A 111 7.82 15.89 8.59
C PRO A 111 8.88 15.08 9.32
N GLU A 112 9.59 15.71 10.27
CA GLU A 112 10.65 15.08 11.05
C GLU A 112 10.14 13.92 11.90
N ASP A 113 8.88 13.92 12.34
CA ASP A 113 8.31 12.86 13.18
C ASP A 113 7.94 11.60 12.38
N ILE A 114 7.68 11.75 11.07
CA ILE A 114 7.25 10.67 10.18
C ILE A 114 8.47 9.85 9.76
N LEU A 115 8.45 8.57 10.11
CA LEU A 115 9.54 7.63 9.85
C LEU A 115 9.29 6.74 8.62
N ALA A 116 8.02 6.53 8.25
CA ALA A 116 7.63 5.81 7.05
C ALA A 116 6.17 6.13 6.70
N ILE A 117 5.86 6.13 5.41
CA ILE A 117 4.49 6.31 4.90
C ILE A 117 4.04 5.02 4.22
N PHE A 118 2.83 4.57 4.55
CA PHE A 118 2.17 3.43 3.95
C PHE A 118 0.92 3.91 3.21
N GLU A 119 0.92 3.75 1.90
CA GLU A 119 -0.24 3.97 1.04
C GLU A 119 -0.97 2.63 0.84
N VAL A 120 -2.17 2.50 1.40
CA VAL A 120 -2.93 1.25 1.42
C VAL A 120 -3.79 1.16 0.16
N LYS A 121 -3.63 0.05 -0.56
CA LYS A 121 -4.34 -0.29 -1.80
C LYS A 121 -4.83 -1.73 -1.76
N MET A 122 -5.43 -2.09 -0.64
CA MET A 122 -6.05 -3.39 -0.40
C MET A 122 -7.54 -3.38 -0.78
N SER A 123 -8.11 -4.55 -1.02
CA SER A 123 -9.54 -4.74 -1.24
C SER A 123 -9.99 -6.15 -0.85
N VAL A 124 -11.28 -6.46 -1.01
CA VAL A 124 -11.73 -7.86 -1.05
C VAL A 124 -11.02 -8.54 -2.22
N VAL A 125 -10.45 -9.73 -2.00
CA VAL A 125 -9.66 -10.49 -2.97
C VAL A 125 -10.43 -11.71 -3.45
N TRP A 126 -11.11 -12.39 -2.54
CA TRP A 126 -11.87 -13.60 -2.87
C TRP A 126 -13.32 -13.26 -3.26
N ASN A 127 -13.95 -14.16 -3.99
CA ASN A 127 -15.38 -14.09 -4.25
C ASN A 127 -16.13 -14.74 -3.09
N TRP A 128 -16.94 -13.96 -2.41
CA TRP A 128 -17.77 -14.41 -1.30
C TRP A 128 -19.23 -14.45 -1.71
N GLU A 129 -19.94 -15.49 -1.29
CA GLU A 129 -21.39 -15.58 -1.36
C GLU A 129 -21.97 -15.38 0.04
N PHE A 130 -22.91 -14.45 0.17
CA PHE A 130 -23.71 -14.29 1.38
C PHE A 130 -24.97 -15.16 1.30
N LYS A 131 -25.15 -16.04 2.30
CA LYS A 131 -26.27 -16.98 2.42
C LYS A 131 -27.27 -16.45 3.46
N ILE A 132 -28.29 -15.71 3.01
CA ILE A 132 -29.30 -15.07 3.89
C ILE A 132 -29.88 -16.05 4.93
N ASN A 133 -30.14 -17.30 4.53
CA ASN A 133 -30.80 -18.29 5.39
C ASN A 133 -29.84 -19.16 6.22
N ASN A 134 -28.53 -18.89 6.20
CA ASN A 134 -27.54 -19.63 6.97
C ASN A 134 -26.90 -18.74 8.04
N SER A 135 -27.47 -18.77 9.25
CA SER A 135 -26.95 -18.00 10.39
C SER A 135 -25.66 -18.57 10.98
N VAL A 136 -25.31 -19.83 10.70
CA VAL A 136 -24.12 -20.50 11.25
C VAL A 136 -22.88 -20.14 10.42
N GLU A 137 -22.99 -20.20 9.10
CA GLU A 137 -21.92 -19.81 8.18
C GLU A 137 -22.48 -18.92 7.06
N PRO A 138 -22.68 -17.62 7.34
CA PRO A 138 -23.32 -16.71 6.39
C PRO A 138 -22.46 -16.38 5.18
N PHE A 139 -21.14 -16.56 5.25
CA PHE A 139 -20.20 -16.21 4.19
C PHE A 139 -19.42 -17.42 3.69
N THR A 140 -19.70 -17.81 2.45
CA THR A 140 -18.99 -18.91 1.79
C THR A 140 -18.04 -18.33 0.74
N CYS A 141 -16.75 -18.67 0.81
CA CYS A 141 -15.80 -18.36 -0.25
C CYS A 141 -16.04 -19.28 -1.45
N ILE A 142 -16.38 -18.71 -2.60
CA ILE A 142 -16.73 -19.45 -3.83
C ILE A 142 -15.66 -19.33 -4.92
N GLY A 143 -14.54 -18.67 -4.64
CA GLY A 143 -13.33 -18.69 -5.47
C GLY A 143 -12.39 -17.51 -5.24
N ASP A 144 -11.23 -17.53 -5.90
CA ASP A 144 -10.21 -16.49 -5.80
C ASP A 144 -10.35 -15.38 -6.87
N TYR A 145 -9.39 -14.44 -6.88
CA TYR A 145 -9.40 -13.32 -7.82
C TYR A 145 -9.31 -13.69 -9.31
N LYS A 146 -8.89 -14.93 -9.64
CA LYS A 146 -8.91 -15.46 -11.01
C LYS A 146 -10.26 -16.09 -11.37
N THR A 147 -11.20 -16.25 -10.44
CA THR A 147 -12.51 -16.86 -10.74
C THR A 147 -13.62 -15.85 -11.01
N HIS A 148 -13.42 -14.59 -10.63
CA HIS A 148 -14.41 -13.53 -10.75
C HIS A 148 -14.01 -12.42 -11.74
N LYS A 149 -14.95 -11.52 -12.07
CA LYS A 149 -14.72 -10.39 -12.99
C LYS A 149 -14.08 -9.17 -12.35
N GLY A 150 -14.11 -9.07 -11.01
CA GLY A 150 -13.46 -7.97 -10.31
C GLY A 150 -11.94 -7.99 -10.50
N THR A 151 -11.34 -6.80 -10.46
CA THR A 151 -9.89 -6.63 -10.39
C THR A 151 -9.58 -6.06 -9.01
N PRO A 152 -9.04 -6.84 -8.06
CA PRO A 152 -8.81 -6.38 -6.70
C PRO A 152 -7.45 -5.71 -6.53
N GLY A 153 -7.33 -4.84 -5.52
CA GLY A 153 -6.08 -4.26 -5.05
C GLY A 153 -5.16 -3.70 -6.13
N LEU A 154 -3.91 -4.15 -6.13
CA LEU A 154 -2.83 -3.72 -7.01
C LEU A 154 -2.92 -4.30 -8.44
N LEU A 155 -3.84 -5.24 -8.69
CA LEU A 155 -4.14 -5.68 -10.06
C LEU A 155 -4.84 -4.56 -10.86
N ARG A 156 -5.41 -3.56 -10.17
CA ARG A 156 -6.02 -2.39 -10.82
C ARG A 156 -4.98 -1.34 -11.15
N SER A 157 -4.92 -0.97 -12.44
CA SER A 157 -4.08 0.12 -12.91
C SER A 157 -4.37 1.46 -12.22
N ASP A 158 -5.64 1.79 -11.95
CA ASP A 158 -5.98 3.06 -11.28
C ASP A 158 -5.44 3.11 -9.84
N SER A 159 -5.45 1.97 -9.13
CA SER A 159 -4.93 1.87 -7.76
C SER A 159 -3.41 2.04 -7.75
N MET A 160 -2.71 1.41 -8.71
CA MET A 160 -1.26 1.61 -8.91
C MET A 160 -0.92 3.07 -9.24
N LEU A 161 -1.61 3.68 -10.20
CA LEU A 161 -1.33 5.05 -10.65
C LEU A 161 -1.61 6.09 -9.56
N LYS A 162 -2.68 5.92 -8.76
CA LYS A 162 -2.97 6.79 -7.62
C LYS A 162 -1.85 6.73 -6.56
N ALA A 163 -1.39 5.54 -6.22
CA ALA A 163 -0.31 5.36 -5.24
C ALA A 163 1.01 5.97 -5.72
N ILE A 164 1.36 5.75 -7.00
CA ILE A 164 2.53 6.36 -7.63
C ILE A 164 2.42 7.89 -7.65
N GLY A 165 1.26 8.42 -8.08
CA GLY A 165 1.03 9.86 -8.17
C GLY A 165 1.15 10.56 -6.82
N LYS A 166 0.57 9.98 -5.77
CA LYS A 166 0.69 10.50 -4.40
C LYS A 166 2.13 10.45 -3.90
N SER A 167 2.85 9.37 -4.19
CA SER A 167 4.26 9.24 -3.82
C SER A 167 5.13 10.29 -4.51
N ILE A 168 4.91 10.56 -5.81
CA ILE A 168 5.59 11.64 -6.53
C ILE A 168 5.27 12.99 -5.89
N ASN A 169 4.00 13.26 -5.59
CA ASN A 169 3.59 14.53 -4.97
C ASN A 169 4.30 14.78 -3.63
N ILE A 170 4.40 13.75 -2.78
CA ILE A 170 5.17 13.81 -1.53
C ILE A 170 6.64 14.10 -1.83
N ARG A 171 7.26 13.36 -2.77
CA ARG A 171 8.69 13.49 -3.09
C ARG A 171 9.10 14.87 -3.61
N VAL A 172 8.25 15.50 -4.42
CA VAL A 172 8.56 16.81 -5.01
C VAL A 172 8.11 17.99 -4.15
N SER A 173 7.38 17.75 -3.06
CA SER A 173 6.82 18.81 -2.22
C SER A 173 7.87 19.54 -1.39
N ASN A 174 8.81 18.81 -0.78
CA ASN A 174 9.79 19.36 0.15
C ASN A 174 10.96 18.39 0.36
N LEU A 175 12.17 18.92 0.56
CA LEU A 175 13.36 18.14 0.93
C LEU A 175 13.19 17.36 2.23
N LYS A 176 12.33 17.82 3.14
CA LYS A 176 11.99 17.09 4.37
C LYS A 176 11.35 15.72 4.08
N ALA A 177 10.73 15.53 2.91
CA ALA A 177 10.18 14.23 2.51
C ALA A 177 11.23 13.28 1.91
N ALA A 178 12.44 13.78 1.60
CA ALA A 178 13.47 13.02 0.88
C ALA A 178 13.93 11.77 1.64
N THR A 179 13.90 11.82 2.97
CA THR A 179 14.36 10.72 3.83
C THR A 179 13.26 9.74 4.20
N ILE A 180 11.99 10.11 3.99
CA ILE A 180 10.87 9.30 4.42
C ILE A 180 10.65 8.18 3.39
N PRO A 181 10.78 6.89 3.76
CA PRO A 181 10.42 5.80 2.89
C PRO A 181 8.91 5.74 2.67
N ILE A 182 8.51 5.44 1.44
CA ILE A 182 7.11 5.28 1.02
C ILE A 182 6.90 3.84 0.56
N ILE A 183 5.94 3.16 1.17
CA ILE A 183 5.55 1.79 0.87
C ILE A 183 4.12 1.80 0.34
N VAL A 184 3.89 1.10 -0.77
CA VAL A 184 2.53 0.84 -1.24
C VAL A 184 2.13 -0.55 -0.78
N LEU A 185 1.13 -0.64 0.10
CA LEU A 185 0.68 -1.89 0.72
C LEU A 185 -0.59 -2.40 0.05
N GLY A 186 -0.53 -3.60 -0.51
CA GLY A 186 -1.65 -4.30 -1.12
C GLY A 186 -1.82 -5.70 -0.56
N ASN A 187 -2.79 -6.43 -1.11
CA ASN A 187 -3.09 -7.82 -0.75
C ASN A 187 -3.34 -8.71 -1.98
N THR A 188 -2.80 -8.27 -3.12
CA THR A 188 -2.85 -8.97 -4.40
C THR A 188 -1.48 -8.90 -5.08
N PRO A 189 -1.21 -9.80 -6.03
CA PRO A 189 -0.12 -9.62 -7.00
C PRO A 189 -0.31 -8.35 -7.85
N ILE A 190 0.69 -8.05 -8.67
CA ILE A 190 0.63 -7.02 -9.72
C ILE A 190 0.59 -7.67 -11.12
N THR A 191 0.14 -6.92 -12.13
CA THR A 191 0.16 -7.40 -13.52
C THR A 191 1.57 -7.32 -14.11
N LYS A 192 1.90 -8.21 -15.06
CA LYS A 192 3.23 -8.27 -15.73
C LYS A 192 3.68 -6.92 -16.31
N SER A 193 2.74 -6.12 -16.81
CA SER A 193 3.00 -4.76 -17.32
C SER A 193 3.58 -3.79 -16.30
N TYR A 194 3.45 -4.05 -15.00
CA TYR A 194 4.02 -3.21 -13.93
C TYR A 194 5.36 -3.71 -13.39
N TYR A 195 5.85 -4.89 -13.80
CA TYR A 195 7.05 -5.50 -13.18
C TYR A 195 8.28 -4.60 -13.30
N SER A 196 8.61 -4.17 -14.53
CA SER A 196 9.71 -3.22 -14.74
C SER A 196 9.44 -1.86 -14.10
N LYS A 197 8.17 -1.41 -14.10
CA LYS A 197 7.79 -0.11 -13.55
C LYS A 197 8.03 -0.02 -12.04
N VAL A 198 7.62 -1.02 -11.26
CA VAL A 198 7.84 -1.01 -9.80
C VAL A 198 9.32 -1.10 -9.45
N ASP A 199 10.10 -1.84 -10.24
CA ASP A 199 11.56 -1.91 -10.09
C ASP A 199 12.22 -0.55 -10.40
N HIS A 200 11.78 0.14 -11.45
CA HIS A 200 12.25 1.49 -11.76
C HIS A 200 11.87 2.51 -10.69
N LEU A 201 10.64 2.45 -10.15
CA LEU A 201 10.19 3.35 -9.08
C LEU A 201 11.03 3.18 -7.81
N LYS A 202 11.39 1.94 -7.49
CA LYS A 202 12.30 1.62 -6.39
C LYS A 202 13.71 2.13 -6.64
N SER A 203 14.29 1.85 -7.80
CA SER A 203 15.62 2.34 -8.16
C SER A 203 15.70 3.87 -8.18
N ALA A 204 14.63 4.55 -8.60
CA ALA A 204 14.52 6.00 -8.58
C ALA A 204 14.25 6.58 -7.19
N GLY A 205 13.96 5.74 -6.17
CA GLY A 205 13.66 6.17 -4.81
C GLY A 205 12.28 6.79 -4.61
N ILE A 206 11.39 6.77 -5.63
CA ILE A 206 10.04 7.35 -5.56
C ILE A 206 9.17 6.55 -4.58
N VAL A 207 9.16 5.21 -4.74
CA VAL A 207 8.47 4.26 -3.85
C VAL A 207 9.49 3.18 -3.49
N GLN A 208 9.71 2.93 -2.20
CA GLN A 208 10.73 1.97 -1.75
C GLN A 208 10.31 0.54 -2.07
N ASN A 209 9.03 0.19 -1.85
CA ASN A 209 8.49 -1.10 -2.22
C ASN A 209 6.98 -1.06 -2.43
N PHE A 210 6.51 -1.97 -3.28
CA PHE A 210 5.13 -2.43 -3.34
C PHE A 210 5.06 -3.78 -2.62
N TRP A 211 4.38 -3.83 -1.48
CA TRP A 211 4.24 -5.07 -0.70
C TRP A 211 2.84 -5.65 -0.86
N SER A 212 2.76 -6.96 -1.08
CA SER A 212 1.51 -7.71 -0.92
C SER A 212 1.58 -8.51 0.37
N ILE A 213 0.71 -8.21 1.32
CA ILE A 213 0.60 -8.91 2.62
C ILE A 213 -0.49 -9.98 2.59
N ASN A 214 -0.64 -10.65 1.46
CA ASN A 214 -1.49 -11.83 1.31
C ASN A 214 -0.60 -12.97 0.81
N PRO A 215 -0.22 -13.92 1.69
CA PRO A 215 0.66 -15.04 1.34
C PRO A 215 0.04 -15.98 0.30
N GLU A 216 -1.27 -16.21 0.42
CA GLU A 216 -2.01 -17.22 -0.33
C GLU A 216 -3.21 -16.60 -1.07
N PRO A 217 -2.98 -15.70 -2.06
CA PRO A 217 -4.07 -15.01 -2.74
C PRO A 217 -4.85 -15.90 -3.72
N LEU A 218 -4.44 -17.16 -3.91
CA LEU A 218 -5.05 -18.14 -4.82
C LEU A 218 -5.36 -19.43 -4.07
N ASP A 219 -6.50 -20.03 -4.37
CA ASP A 219 -7.00 -21.21 -3.64
C ASP A 219 -6.24 -22.50 -4.00
N ASN A 220 -5.52 -22.51 -5.12
CA ASN A 220 -4.88 -23.69 -5.70
C ASN A 220 -3.36 -23.58 -5.83
N ASN A 221 -2.72 -22.64 -5.10
CA ASN A 221 -1.30 -22.32 -5.26
C ASN A 221 -0.87 -22.06 -6.72
N GLY A 222 -1.80 -21.56 -7.55
CA GLY A 222 -1.49 -21.22 -8.93
C GLY A 222 -0.40 -20.16 -9.05
N GLU A 223 0.18 -20.05 -10.24
CA GLU A 223 1.27 -19.10 -10.48
C GLU A 223 0.83 -17.67 -10.12
N ASN A 224 1.53 -17.09 -9.15
CA ASN A 224 1.47 -15.69 -8.78
C ASN A 224 2.87 -15.23 -8.37
N ILE A 225 3.21 -13.98 -8.66
CA ILE A 225 4.57 -13.49 -8.47
C ILE A 225 4.90 -13.31 -6.99
N LYS A 226 6.03 -13.88 -6.55
CA LYS A 226 6.62 -13.61 -5.23
C LYS A 226 7.34 -12.27 -5.20
N GLN A 227 8.16 -11.99 -6.22
CA GLN A 227 8.95 -10.77 -6.30
C GLN A 227 9.31 -10.43 -7.75
N THR A 228 9.50 -9.14 -8.03
CA THR A 228 10.16 -8.68 -9.27
C THR A 228 11.68 -8.78 -9.15
N GLU A 229 12.39 -8.62 -10.26
CA GLU A 229 13.84 -8.79 -10.36
C GLU A 229 14.60 -7.92 -9.35
N LYS A 230 14.25 -6.63 -9.24
CA LYS A 230 14.86 -5.70 -8.26
C LYS A 230 14.10 -5.62 -6.94
N LYS A 231 13.14 -6.52 -6.72
CA LYS A 231 12.24 -6.54 -5.55
C LYS A 231 11.53 -5.20 -5.35
N GLY A 232 11.15 -4.52 -6.44
CA GLY A 232 10.24 -3.38 -6.45
C GLY A 232 8.85 -3.79 -5.96
N PHE A 233 8.40 -4.99 -6.35
CA PHE A 233 7.28 -5.69 -5.73
C PHE A 233 7.77 -6.90 -4.93
N TYR A 234 7.13 -7.14 -3.78
CA TYR A 234 7.39 -8.29 -2.92
C TYR A 234 6.11 -8.77 -2.22
N ARG A 235 5.78 -10.06 -2.30
CA ARG A 235 4.71 -10.69 -1.52
C ARG A 235 5.31 -11.23 -0.23
N LEU A 236 4.77 -10.87 0.92
CA LEU A 236 5.23 -11.33 2.23
C LEU A 236 4.49 -12.62 2.61
N GLU A 237 5.20 -13.61 3.16
CA GLU A 237 4.66 -14.92 3.57
C GLU A 237 4.10 -14.89 5.00
N ASP A 238 4.72 -14.14 5.90
CA ASP A 238 4.32 -14.13 7.31
C ASP A 238 4.60 -12.81 8.02
N PHE A 239 4.10 -12.72 9.25
CA PHE A 239 4.24 -11.54 10.09
C PHE A 239 5.70 -11.23 10.46
N ASN A 240 6.55 -12.25 10.59
CA ASN A 240 7.95 -12.04 10.91
C ASN A 240 8.71 -11.43 9.73
N GLU A 241 8.42 -11.88 8.51
CA GLU A 241 8.98 -11.30 7.28
C GLU A 241 8.55 -9.83 7.12
N LEU A 242 7.28 -9.51 7.43
CA LEU A 242 6.80 -8.13 7.46
C LEU A 242 7.54 -7.30 8.52
N ARG A 243 7.68 -7.84 9.75
CA ARG A 243 8.43 -7.19 10.84
C ARG A 243 9.83 -6.85 10.38
N VAL A 244 10.62 -7.86 9.99
CA VAL A 244 12.02 -7.67 9.55
C VAL A 244 12.12 -6.67 8.40
N SER A 245 11.16 -6.68 7.46
CA SER A 245 11.13 -5.72 6.36
C SER A 245 10.91 -4.27 6.84
N ILE A 246 10.01 -4.04 7.79
CA ILE A 246 9.79 -2.72 8.40
C ILE A 246 11.01 -2.31 9.23
N GLU A 247 11.61 -3.22 9.98
CA GLU A 247 12.80 -2.90 10.79
C GLU A 247 13.99 -2.49 9.93
N SER A 248 14.24 -3.23 8.84
CA SER A 248 15.27 -2.87 7.86
C SER A 248 14.98 -1.54 7.18
N LEU A 249 13.71 -1.21 6.94
CA LEU A 249 13.31 0.07 6.38
C LEU A 249 13.64 1.24 7.31
N LEU A 250 13.48 1.03 8.63
CA LEU A 250 13.70 2.05 9.65
C LEU A 250 15.17 2.16 10.09
N SER A 251 16.02 1.17 9.82
CA SER A 251 17.42 1.16 10.27
C SER A 251 18.37 1.97 9.39
N GLU A 252 18.00 2.26 8.15
CA GLU A 252 18.85 2.97 7.19
C GLU A 252 18.33 4.36 6.88
N THR A 253 19.20 5.37 6.95
CA THR A 253 18.88 6.70 6.41
C THR A 253 19.17 6.70 4.91
N ARG A 254 18.14 6.91 4.10
CA ARG A 254 18.25 7.05 2.64
C ARG A 254 17.84 8.46 2.24
N ASN A 255 18.35 8.95 1.12
CA ASN A 255 17.98 10.27 0.59
C ASN A 255 17.48 10.12 -0.83
N TYR A 256 16.24 10.56 -1.09
CA TYR A 256 15.75 10.81 -2.44
C TYR A 256 16.27 12.16 -2.94
N PHE A 257 16.69 12.22 -4.20
CA PHE A 257 16.99 13.47 -4.89
C PHE A 257 16.54 13.39 -6.34
N SER A 258 16.13 14.51 -6.91
CA SER A 258 15.74 14.62 -8.32
C SER A 258 15.96 16.03 -8.83
N SER A 259 16.59 16.18 -9.99
CA SER A 259 16.73 17.45 -10.68
C SER A 259 16.87 17.24 -12.18
N MET A 260 16.65 18.30 -12.95
CA MET A 260 16.93 18.33 -14.39
C MET A 260 18.05 19.34 -14.62
N LYS A 261 19.27 18.85 -14.79
CA LYS A 261 20.50 19.64 -15.00
C LYS A 261 21.24 19.11 -16.23
N SER A 262 21.97 19.98 -16.92
CA SER A 262 22.86 19.56 -18.01
C SER A 262 24.07 18.78 -17.49
N ASN A 263 24.69 17.97 -18.33
CA ASN A 263 25.93 17.24 -17.96
C ASN A 263 27.05 18.19 -17.49
N LYS A 264 27.11 19.41 -18.05
CA LYS A 264 28.09 20.43 -17.65
C LYS A 264 27.83 20.93 -16.22
N GLU A 265 26.58 21.14 -15.85
CA GLU A 265 26.21 21.56 -14.49
C GLU A 265 26.42 20.43 -13.49
N LEU A 266 26.00 19.20 -13.83
CA LEU A 266 26.25 18.02 -13.00
C LEU A 266 27.75 17.83 -12.75
N GLY A 267 28.59 17.98 -13.76
CA GLY A 267 30.05 17.93 -13.61
C GLY A 267 30.58 18.96 -12.61
N LYS A 268 30.13 20.21 -12.70
CA LYS A 268 30.50 21.27 -11.74
C LYS A 268 30.06 20.95 -10.31
N ILE A 269 28.84 20.43 -10.14
CA ILE A 269 28.32 20.05 -8.82
C ILE A 269 29.19 18.93 -8.22
N ILE A 270 29.56 17.93 -9.02
CA ILE A 270 30.43 16.83 -8.60
C ILE A 270 31.81 17.36 -8.20
N ASP A 271 32.40 18.24 -9.00
CA ASP A 271 33.73 18.83 -8.71
C ASP A 271 33.72 19.61 -7.39
N LEU A 272 32.71 20.46 -7.18
CA LEU A 272 32.56 21.23 -5.94
C LEU A 272 32.36 20.31 -4.73
N ALA A 273 31.44 19.34 -4.83
CA ALA A 273 31.19 18.39 -3.76
C ALA A 273 32.44 17.57 -3.43
N ASN A 274 33.23 17.16 -4.43
CA ASN A 274 34.43 16.35 -4.25
C ASN A 274 35.56 17.08 -3.50
N GLY A 275 35.49 18.42 -3.39
CA GLY A 275 36.42 19.22 -2.58
C GLY A 275 36.29 18.97 -1.07
N GLU A 276 35.20 18.35 -0.60
CA GLU A 276 34.98 18.05 0.81
C GLU A 276 35.85 16.90 1.33
N LYS A 277 36.13 16.92 2.64
CA LYS A 277 37.10 16.01 3.27
C LYS A 277 36.61 14.58 3.46
N THR A 278 35.31 14.39 3.69
CA THR A 278 34.72 13.06 3.99
C THR A 278 33.64 12.72 2.99
N TYR A 279 33.38 11.42 2.77
CA TYR A 279 32.35 10.98 1.82
C TYR A 279 30.95 11.46 2.21
N GLU A 280 30.65 11.48 3.50
CA GLU A 280 29.39 11.99 4.05
C GLU A 280 29.23 13.46 3.67
N LYS A 281 30.30 14.26 3.86
CA LYS A 281 30.25 15.70 3.56
C LYS A 281 30.15 15.96 2.06
N LYS A 282 30.84 15.17 1.23
CA LYS A 282 30.68 15.17 -0.23
C LYS A 282 29.22 14.92 -0.60
N GLY A 283 28.57 13.93 0.01
CA GLY A 283 27.15 13.62 -0.20
C GLY A 283 26.22 14.77 0.20
N GLU A 284 26.41 15.35 1.39
CA GLU A 284 25.62 16.50 1.87
C GLU A 284 25.73 17.71 0.92
N VAL A 285 26.95 18.05 0.49
CA VAL A 285 27.18 19.18 -0.43
C VAL A 285 26.60 18.88 -1.80
N PHE A 286 26.76 17.66 -2.32
CA PHE A 286 26.12 17.25 -3.56
C PHE A 286 24.59 17.38 -3.50
N LEU A 287 23.96 16.88 -2.43
CA LEU A 287 22.52 16.96 -2.23
C LEU A 287 22.04 18.41 -2.07
N LYS A 288 22.82 19.28 -1.45
CA LYS A 288 22.49 20.71 -1.39
C LYS A 288 22.51 21.34 -2.79
N LEU A 289 23.61 21.15 -3.52
CA LEU A 289 23.85 21.79 -4.83
C LEU A 289 22.93 21.25 -5.94
N ILE A 290 22.51 19.98 -5.89
CA ILE A 290 21.61 19.42 -6.89
C ILE A 290 20.18 19.94 -6.78
N ASN A 291 19.82 20.46 -5.60
CA ASN A 291 18.49 21.00 -5.29
C ASN A 291 18.41 22.54 -5.44
N GLU A 292 19.54 23.22 -5.69
CA GLU A 292 19.66 24.62 -6.13
C GLU A 292 19.60 24.70 -7.66
#